data_AF-A0A5B0FIN2-F1
#
_entry.id   AF-A0A5B0FIN2-F1
#
_cell.length_a   1.000
_cell.length_b   1.000
_cell.length_c   1.000
_cell.angle_alpha   90.00
_cell.angle_beta   90.00
_cell.angle_gamma   90.00
#
_symmetry.space_group_name_H-M   'P 1'
#
loop_
_entity.id
_entity.type
_entity.pdbx_description
1 polymer ?
#
loop_
_entity_poly.entity_id
_entity_poly.type
_entity_poly.pdbx_seq_one_letter_code
_entity_poly.pdbx_strand_id
1 'polypeptide(L)'
;MEKQANSLHQLINGNEQALIKQVRIIDEFFKMDKASEMIESLNTLTEDLLFSNDLDNVTHNMRTHIVNQLRVVTLLAKLRECRIRV
;
A
#
# COMPACT_ATOMS: atom_id res chain seq x y z
N MET A 1 -19.28 32.53 33.68
CA MET A 1 -20.01 31.78 32.65
C MET A 1 -19.18 31.56 31.38
N GLU A 2 -18.37 32.54 30.91
CA GLU A 2 -17.53 32.37 29.70
C GLU A 2 -16.52 31.21 29.75
N LYS A 3 -15.89 30.93 30.91
CA LYS A 3 -14.92 29.83 31.04
C LYS A 3 -15.52 28.44 30.80
N GLN A 4 -16.80 28.23 31.13
CA GLN A 4 -17.48 26.95 30.92
C GLN A 4 -17.88 26.77 29.44
N ALA A 5 -18.31 27.84 28.77
CA ALA A 5 -18.61 27.81 27.34
C ALA A 5 -17.36 27.50 26.49
N ASN A 6 -16.20 28.07 26.87
CA ASN A 6 -14.94 27.84 26.16
C ASN A 6 -14.40 26.40 26.35
N SER A 7 -14.57 25.84 27.55
CA SER A 7 -14.24 24.44 27.85
C SER A 7 -15.11 23.46 27.06
N LEU A 8 -16.41 23.75 26.93
CA LEU A 8 -17.34 22.92 26.16
C LEU A 8 -17.01 22.96 24.66
N HIS A 9 -16.68 24.13 24.12
CA HIS A 9 -16.27 24.28 22.72
C HIS A 9 -14.98 23.52 22.38
N GLN A 10 -14.00 23.53 23.30
CA GLN A 10 -12.76 22.77 23.13
C GLN A 10 -13.00 21.26 23.19
N LEU A 11 -13.93 20.80 24.02
CA LEU A 11 -14.30 19.38 24.14
C LEU A 11 -15.04 18.89 22.89
N ILE A 12 -15.94 19.71 22.33
CA ILE A 12 -16.65 19.42 21.08
C ILE A 12 -15.66 19.35 19.91
N ASN A 13 -14.78 20.35 19.77
CA ASN A 13 -13.75 20.35 18.72
C ASN A 13 -12.77 19.17 18.84
N GLY A 14 -12.41 18.77 20.06
CA GLY A 14 -11.58 17.60 20.31
C GLY A 14 -12.25 16.29 19.89
N ASN A 15 -13.55 16.15 20.17
CA ASN A 15 -14.34 14.99 19.75
C ASN A 15 -14.52 14.94 18.22
N GLU A 16 -14.71 16.08 17.57
CA GLU A 16 -14.78 16.15 16.09
C GLU A 16 -13.45 15.73 15.45
N GLN A 17 -12.30 16.16 15.97
CA GLN A 17 -11.01 15.72 15.45
C GLN A 17 -10.74 14.24 15.68
N ALA A 18 -11.16 13.69 16.82
CA ALA A 18 -11.07 12.25 17.08
C ALA A 18 -11.94 11.46 16.09
N LEU A 19 -13.15 11.95 15.79
CA LEU A 19 -14.05 11.33 14.82
C LEU A 19 -13.49 11.39 13.39
N ILE A 20 -12.95 12.54 12.97
CA ILE A 20 -12.30 12.71 11.66
C ILE A 20 -11.12 11.74 11.53
N LYS A 21 -10.32 11.58 12.59
CA LYS A 21 -9.19 10.66 12.60
C LYS A 21 -9.65 9.20 12.47
N GLN A 22 -10.73 8.82 13.15
CA GLN A 22 -11.30 7.47 13.04
C GLN A 22 -11.85 7.19 11.64
N VAL A 23 -12.62 8.12 11.07
CA VAL A 23 -13.14 8.00 9.69
C VAL A 23 -12.01 7.89 8.68
N ARG A 24 -10.93 8.66 8.86
CA ARG A 24 -9.75 8.60 7.99
C ARG A 24 -9.03 7.25 8.07
N ILE A 25 -8.87 6.68 9.26
CA ILE A 25 -8.27 5.34 9.43
C ILE A 25 -9.13 4.28 8.74
N ILE A 26 -10.46 4.37 8.88
CA ILE A 26 -11.39 3.45 8.22
C ILE A 26 -11.29 3.60 6.69
N ASP A 27 -11.25 4.83 6.17
CA ASP A 27 -11.09 5.10 4.74
C ASP A 27 -9.75 4.59 4.19
N GLU A 28 -8.66 4.79 4.94
CA GLU A 28 -7.34 4.27 4.58
C GLU A 28 -7.30 2.72 4.63
N PHE A 29 -8.02 2.09 5.57
CA PHE A 29 -8.10 0.63 5.69
C PHE A 29 -8.92 -0.02 4.58
N PHE A 30 -10.03 0.60 4.17
CA PHE A 30 -10.89 0.06 3.10
C PHE A 30 -10.49 0.53 1.70
N LYS A 31 -9.48 1.39 1.58
CA LYS A 31 -8.91 1.73 0.28
C LYS A 31 -8.32 0.49 -0.36
N MET A 32 -8.59 0.32 -1.65
CA MET A 32 -7.94 -0.72 -2.43
C MET A 32 -6.43 -0.48 -2.46
N ASP A 33 -5.67 -1.56 -2.33
CA ASP A 33 -4.22 -1.55 -2.53
C ASP A 33 -3.88 -0.88 -3.86
N LYS A 34 -2.81 -0.10 -3.86
CA LYS A 34 -2.29 0.49 -5.08
C LYS A 34 -1.80 -0.59 -6.03
N ALA A 35 -1.72 -0.25 -7.32
CA ALA A 35 -1.25 -1.18 -8.32
C ALA A 35 0.17 -1.67 -8.03
N SER A 36 1.04 -0.79 -7.50
CA SER A 36 2.39 -1.14 -7.07
C SER A 36 2.41 -2.14 -5.91
N GLU A 37 1.56 -1.96 -4.90
CA GLU A 37 1.43 -2.84 -3.74
C GLU A 37 0.92 -4.24 -4.13
N MET A 38 -0.07 -4.30 -5.04
CA MET A 38 -0.55 -5.56 -5.61
C MET A 38 0.54 -6.26 -6.44
N ILE A 39 1.26 -5.52 -7.29
CA ILE A 39 2.34 -6.08 -8.11
C ILE A 39 3.49 -6.60 -7.24
N GLU A 40 3.85 -5.88 -6.18
CA GLU A 40 4.86 -6.35 -5.23
C GLU A 40 4.45 -7.65 -4.55
N SER A 41 3.20 -7.75 -4.10
CA SER A 41 2.66 -8.97 -3.49
C SER A 41 2.69 -10.16 -4.46
N LEU A 42 2.30 -9.94 -5.71
CA LEU A 42 2.37 -10.97 -6.76
C LEU A 42 3.81 -11.38 -7.09
N ASN A 43 4.73 -10.42 -7.10
CA ASN A 43 6.15 -10.70 -7.32
C ASN A 43 6.71 -11.57 -6.21
N THR A 44 6.40 -11.29 -4.95
CA THR A 44 6.82 -12.11 -3.80
C THR A 44 6.34 -13.56 -3.94
N LEU A 45 5.04 -13.77 -4.24
CA LEU A 45 4.51 -15.12 -4.46
C LEU A 45 5.18 -15.82 -5.64
N THR A 46 5.48 -15.08 -6.70
CA THR A 46 6.16 -15.64 -7.89
C THR A 46 7.61 -15.99 -7.57
N GLU A 47 8.31 -15.17 -6.78
CA GLU A 47 9.66 -15.45 -6.30
C GLU A 47 9.69 -16.69 -5.40
N ASP A 48 8.77 -16.79 -4.43
CA ASP A 48 8.66 -17.97 -3.55
C ASP A 48 8.48 -19.26 -4.35
N LEU A 49 7.62 -19.24 -5.39
CA LEU A 49 7.46 -20.37 -6.30
C LEU A 49 8.74 -20.64 -7.10
N LEU A 50 9.32 -19.59 -7.68
CA LEU A 50 10.56 -19.65 -8.47
C LEU A 50 11.76 -20.11 -7.68
N PHE A 51 11.77 -20.01 -6.36
CA PHE A 51 12.88 -20.48 -5.51
C PHE A 51 12.51 -21.71 -4.67
N SER A 52 11.31 -22.27 -4.87
CA SER A 52 10.95 -23.56 -4.31
C SER A 52 11.78 -24.70 -4.91
N ASN A 53 12.02 -25.73 -4.10
CA ASN A 53 12.79 -26.91 -4.48
C ASN A 53 12.02 -27.85 -5.43
N ASP A 54 10.71 -27.72 -5.51
CA ASP A 54 9.81 -28.62 -6.24
C ASP A 54 9.55 -28.14 -7.68
N LEU A 55 10.21 -27.06 -8.11
CA LEU A 55 10.00 -26.48 -9.44
C LEU A 55 10.93 -27.13 -10.47
N ASP A 56 10.40 -28.13 -11.16
CA ASP A 56 11.03 -28.79 -12.30
C ASP A 56 10.93 -27.95 -13.59
N ASN A 57 11.83 -28.20 -14.55
CA ASN A 57 11.84 -27.58 -15.89
C ASN A 57 12.10 -26.07 -15.94
N VAL A 58 12.46 -25.42 -14.83
CA VAL A 58 12.86 -24.01 -14.81
C VAL A 58 14.33 -23.89 -14.41
N THR A 59 15.17 -23.56 -15.39
CA THR A 59 16.61 -23.36 -15.16
C THR A 59 16.87 -22.14 -14.26
N HIS A 60 18.02 -22.11 -13.61
CA HIS A 60 18.44 -20.96 -12.81
C HIS A 60 18.46 -19.65 -13.64
N ASN A 61 18.89 -19.72 -14.90
CA ASN A 61 18.90 -18.54 -15.78
C ASN A 61 17.48 -18.03 -16.06
N MET A 62 16.51 -18.93 -16.28
CA MET A 62 15.11 -18.56 -16.44
C MET A 62 14.55 -17.88 -15.18
N ARG A 63 14.86 -18.40 -13.98
CA ARG A 63 14.45 -17.78 -12.70
C ARG A 63 14.95 -16.34 -12.62
N THR A 64 16.25 -16.12 -12.88
CA THR A 64 16.86 -14.78 -12.88
C THR A 64 16.22 -13.84 -13.90
N HIS A 65 15.94 -14.31 -15.11
CA HIS A 65 15.28 -13.50 -16.12
C HIS A 65 13.85 -13.11 -15.71
N ILE A 66 13.07 -14.03 -15.16
CA ILE A 66 11.70 -13.75 -14.70
C ILE A 66 11.74 -12.71 -13.58
N VAL A 67 12.57 -12.89 -12.55
CA VAL A 67 12.70 -11.91 -11.44
C VAL A 67 13.08 -10.53 -11.96
N ASN A 68 13.98 -10.44 -12.95
CA ASN A 68 14.32 -9.15 -13.55
C ASN A 68 13.14 -8.50 -14.28
N GLN A 69 12.30 -9.27 -14.98
CA GLN A 69 11.07 -8.74 -15.58
C GLN A 69 10.09 -8.27 -14.52
N LEU A 70 9.91 -9.02 -13.43
CA LEU A 70 9.04 -8.64 -12.30
C LEU A 70 9.48 -7.30 -11.68
N ARG A 71 10.80 -7.08 -11.50
CA ARG A 71 11.36 -5.81 -11.03
C ARG A 71 11.05 -4.64 -11.97
N VAL A 72 11.13 -4.86 -13.29
CA VAL A 72 10.77 -3.84 -14.29
C VAL A 72 9.29 -3.48 -14.20
N VAL A 73 8.41 -4.47 -14.02
CA VAL A 73 6.97 -4.24 -13.86
C VAL A 73 6.68 -3.42 -12.60
N THR A 74 7.31 -3.74 -11.46
CA THR A 74 7.19 -2.92 -10.22
C THR A 74 7.64 -1.48 -10.45
N LEU A 75 8.77 -1.29 -11.15
CA LEU A 75 9.27 0.05 -11.46
C LEU A 75 8.26 0.84 -12.31
N LEU A 76 7.68 0.23 -13.34
CA LEU A 76 6.67 0.87 -14.18
C LEU A 76 5.40 1.22 -13.38
N ALA A 77 4.95 0.34 -12.48
CA ALA A 77 3.81 0.60 -11.62
C ALA A 77 4.05 1.79 -10.68
N LYS A 78 5.21 1.82 -10.03
CA LYS A 78 5.63 2.95 -9.18
C LYS A 78 5.75 4.25 -9.98
N LEU A 79 6.33 4.20 -11.18
CA LEU A 79 6.43 5.39 -12.04
C LEU A 79 5.05 5.93 -12.47
N ARG A 80 4.08 5.04 -12.73
CA ARG A 80 2.70 5.44 -13.04
C ARG A 80 2.03 6.13 -11.85
N GLU A 81 2.28 5.66 -10.63
CA GLU A 81 1.76 6.28 -9.41
C GLU A 81 2.48 7.58 -9.05
N CYS A 82 3.78 7.68 -9.33
CA CYS A 82 4.56 8.90 -9.19
C CYS A 82 4.20 9.97 -10.22
N ARG A 83 3.50 9.64 -11.32
CA ARG A 83 2.88 10.64 -12.20
C ARG A 83 1.67 11.27 -11.50
N ILE A 84 1.98 12.08 -10.48
CA ILE A 84 1.08 13.08 -9.95
C ILE A 84 0.96 14.19 -11.00
N ARG A 85 -0.30 14.56 -11.22
CA ARG A 85 -0.82 15.53 -12.19
C ARG A 85 -0.11 16.87 -12.06
N VAL A 86 0.42 17.39 -13.17
CA VAL A 86 0.61 18.84 -13.36
C VAL A 86 -0.74 19.46 -13.64
#